data_AF-A0A0M2GFY1-F1
#
_entry.id   AF-A0A0M2GFY1-F1
#
_cell.length_a   1.000
_cell.length_b   1.000
_cell.length_c   1.000
_cell.angle_alpha   90.00
_cell.angle_beta   90.00
_cell.angle_gamma   90.00
#
_symmetry.space_group_name_H-M   'P 1'
#
loop_
_entity.id
_entity.type
_entity.pdbx_description
1 polymer ?
#
loop_
_entity_poly.entity_id
_entity_poly.type
_entity_poly.pdbx_seq_one_letter_code
_entity_poly.pdbx_strand_id
1 'polypeptide(L)'
;MLAAIALAVCTTVLVKSGRLHWAWVTGLPLAWVTAITFTAGWQKIFSSDPKIGFFAQRTHYADALDAGRILAPARTTADMHTVITNSTVDGVLIALFLLLVAVVIGNAAVVCVRAIRSATPLPTNEAPYVESRIDAPGQAAEPLAGARS
;
A
#
# COMPACT_ATOMS: atom_id res chain seq x y z
N MET A 1 -5.81 1.96 -2.42
CA MET A 1 -4.48 2.48 -2.78
C MET A 1 -3.80 3.19 -1.61
N LEU A 2 -4.41 4.17 -0.95
CA LEU A 2 -3.80 4.87 0.19
C LEU A 2 -3.32 3.95 1.32
N ALA A 3 -4.09 2.91 1.66
CA ALA A 3 -3.70 1.92 2.68
C ALA A 3 -2.40 1.18 2.32
N ALA A 4 -2.19 0.85 1.04
CA ALA A 4 -0.97 0.19 0.58
C ALA A 4 0.25 1.12 0.71
N ILE A 5 0.08 2.41 0.38
CA ILE A 5 1.14 3.42 0.52
C ILE A 5 1.47 3.64 1.99
N ALA A 6 0.46 3.81 2.85
CA ALA A 6 0.66 3.97 4.30
C ALA A 6 1.37 2.77 4.92
N LEU A 7 0.93 1.55 4.58
CA LEU A 7 1.57 0.32 5.03
C LEU A 7 3.01 0.21 4.54
N ALA A 8 3.28 0.55 3.28
CA ALA A 8 4.63 0.48 2.75
C ALA A 8 5.57 1.51 3.41
N VAL A 9 5.10 2.73 3.69
CA VAL A 9 5.86 3.71 4.49
C VAL A 9 6.10 3.18 5.90
N CYS A 10 5.08 2.65 6.58
CA CYS A 10 5.22 2.03 7.88
C CYS A 10 6.25 0.88 7.87
N THR A 11 6.21 -0.02 6.88
CA THR A 11 7.19 -1.10 6.73
C THR A 11 8.59 -0.55 6.51
N THR A 12 8.75 0.50 5.71
CA THR A 12 10.06 1.14 5.47
C THR A 12 10.64 1.72 6.76
N VAL A 13 9.81 2.37 7.58
CA VAL A 13 10.22 2.89 8.90
C VAL A 13 10.56 1.75 9.86
N LEU A 14 9.74 0.70 9.92
CA LEU A 14 9.90 -0.43 10.85
C LEU A 14 11.16 -1.25 10.55
N VAL A 15 11.49 -1.42 9.27
CA VAL A 15 12.75 -2.07 8.83
C VAL A 15 13.95 -1.18 9.14
N LYS A 16 13.85 0.14 8.97
CA LYS A 16 14.91 1.08 9.36
C LYS A 16 15.14 1.11 10.88
N SER A 17 14.13 0.80 11.68
CA SER A 17 14.23 0.66 13.15
C SER A 17 14.77 -0.70 13.61
N GLY A 18 15.25 -1.59 12.72
CA GLY A 18 15.93 -2.84 13.10
C GLY A 18 15.03 -3.95 13.68
N ARG A 19 13.71 -3.76 13.71
CA ARG A 19 12.72 -4.72 14.27
C ARG A 19 12.28 -5.77 13.24
N LEU A 20 13.23 -6.46 12.61
CA LEU A 20 12.94 -7.48 11.58
C LEU A 20 12.01 -8.60 12.07
N HIS A 21 12.11 -8.98 13.35
CA HIS A 21 11.24 -9.96 14.00
C HIS A 21 9.75 -9.59 13.94
N TRP A 22 9.40 -8.30 13.95
CA TRP A 22 8.00 -7.84 13.88
C TRP A 22 7.54 -7.53 12.45
N ALA A 23 8.44 -7.63 11.46
CA ALA A 23 8.15 -7.28 10.08
C ALA A 23 7.10 -8.20 9.43
N TRP A 24 6.97 -9.45 9.88
CA TRP A 24 5.95 -10.38 9.34
C TRP A 24 4.52 -9.95 9.70
N VAL A 25 4.32 -9.32 10.86
CA VAL A 25 3.00 -8.85 11.33
C VAL A 25 2.44 -7.78 10.40
N THR A 26 3.30 -6.92 9.85
CA THR A 26 2.91 -5.89 8.88
C THR A 26 3.04 -6.35 7.44
N GLY A 27 4.02 -7.22 7.16
CA GLY A 27 4.30 -7.75 5.83
C GLY A 27 3.20 -8.65 5.28
N LEU A 28 2.59 -9.52 6.11
CA LEU A 28 1.53 -10.41 5.65
C LEU A 28 0.25 -9.63 5.23
N PRO A 29 -0.31 -8.71 6.04
CA PRO A 29 -1.41 -7.85 5.60
C PRO A 29 -1.06 -7.00 4.38
N LEU A 30 0.18 -6.48 4.31
CA LEU A 30 0.65 -5.70 3.16
C LEU A 30 0.65 -6.54 1.88
N ALA A 31 1.20 -7.76 1.93
CA ALA A 31 1.26 -8.66 0.79
C ALA A 31 -0.15 -9.02 0.31
N TRP A 32 -1.05 -9.35 1.24
CA TRP A 32 -2.44 -9.66 0.91
C TRP A 32 -3.17 -8.47 0.26
N VAL A 33 -3.13 -7.29 0.90
CA VAL A 33 -3.76 -6.07 0.38
C VAL A 33 -3.18 -5.68 -0.97
N THR A 34 -1.86 -5.83 -1.15
CA THR A 34 -1.21 -5.58 -2.44
C THR A 34 -1.74 -6.54 -3.50
N ALA A 35 -1.78 -7.85 -3.21
CA ALA A 35 -2.21 -8.86 -4.18
C ALA A 35 -3.63 -8.59 -4.69
N ILE A 36 -4.59 -8.32 -3.79
CA ILE A 36 -5.97 -8.03 -4.18
C ILE A 36 -6.07 -6.69 -4.93
N THR A 37 -5.28 -5.69 -4.52
CA THR A 37 -5.31 -4.35 -5.11
C THR A 37 -4.70 -4.33 -6.51
N PHE A 38 -3.61 -5.05 -6.72
CA PHE A 38 -2.99 -5.23 -8.04
C PHE A 38 -3.88 -6.04 -8.96
N THR A 39 -4.49 -7.12 -8.46
CA THR A 39 -5.43 -7.93 -9.26
C THR A 39 -6.61 -7.09 -9.72
N ALA A 40 -7.24 -6.34 -8.81
CA ALA A 40 -8.35 -5.44 -9.15
C ALA A 40 -7.90 -4.32 -10.10
N GLY A 41 -6.72 -3.73 -9.88
CA GLY A 41 -6.17 -2.69 -10.75
C GLY A 41 -5.87 -3.21 -12.15
N TRP A 42 -5.32 -4.42 -12.27
CA TRP A 42 -5.10 -5.09 -13.55
C TRP A 42 -6.41 -5.29 -14.30
N GLN A 43 -7.45 -5.79 -13.63
CA GLN A 43 -8.78 -5.94 -14.22
C GLN A 43 -9.35 -4.59 -14.68
N LYS A 44 -9.20 -3.53 -13.89
CA LYS A 44 -9.68 -2.19 -14.25
C LYS A 44 -8.97 -1.57 -15.45
N ILE A 45 -7.70 -1.91 -15.69
CA ILE A 45 -6.92 -1.38 -16.81
C ILE A 45 -7.13 -2.22 -18.08
N PHE A 46 -7.08 -3.54 -17.97
CA PHE A 46 -6.98 -4.43 -19.13
C PHE A 46 -8.25 -5.21 -19.46
N SER A 47 -9.29 -5.17 -18.60
CA SER A 47 -10.55 -5.86 -18.91
C SER A 47 -11.24 -5.24 -20.10
N SER A 48 -11.72 -6.08 -21.02
CA SER A 48 -12.56 -5.71 -22.14
C SER A 48 -14.04 -5.53 -21.77
N ASP A 49 -14.44 -5.93 -20.56
CA ASP A 49 -15.81 -5.72 -20.07
C ASP A 49 -15.99 -4.25 -19.65
N PRO A 50 -16.88 -3.46 -20.28
CA PRO A 50 -17.14 -2.06 -19.93
C PRO A 50 -17.65 -1.85 -18.49
N LYS A 51 -18.11 -2.90 -17.81
CA LYS A 51 -18.51 -2.84 -16.39
C LYS A 51 -17.33 -2.92 -15.43
N ILE A 52 -16.18 -3.38 -15.91
CA ILE A 52 -14.98 -3.63 -15.09
C ILE A 52 -13.82 -2.73 -15.54
N GLY A 53 -13.56 -2.67 -16.85
CA GLY A 53 -12.45 -1.95 -17.45
C GLY A 53 -12.78 -0.50 -17.73
N PHE A 54 -11.94 0.42 -17.25
CA PHE A 54 -12.13 1.86 -17.47
C PHE A 54 -11.96 2.24 -18.95
N PHE A 55 -10.96 1.69 -19.63
CA PHE A 55 -10.76 1.94 -21.06
C PHE A 55 -11.85 1.30 -21.91
N ALA A 56 -12.33 0.11 -21.54
CA ALA A 56 -13.48 -0.52 -22.20
C ALA A 56 -14.76 0.32 -22.01
N GLN A 57 -14.99 0.86 -20.81
CA GLN A 57 -16.11 1.77 -20.55
C GLN A 57 -16.01 3.04 -21.40
N ARG A 58 -14.83 3.66 -21.46
CA ARG A 58 -14.58 4.83 -22.30
C ARG A 58 -14.94 4.54 -23.76
N THR A 59 -14.44 3.44 -24.33
CA THR A 59 -14.71 3.07 -25.72
C THR A 59 -16.21 2.81 -25.95
N HIS A 60 -16.85 2.06 -25.06
CA HIS A 60 -18.29 1.77 -25.15
C HIS A 60 -19.16 3.05 -25.16
N TYR A 61 -18.84 4.04 -24.34
CA TYR A 61 -19.54 5.32 -24.34
C TYR A 61 -19.19 6.19 -25.55
N ALA A 62 -17.93 6.19 -26.00
CA ALA A 62 -17.51 6.92 -27.20
C ALA A 62 -18.21 6.39 -28.46
N ASP A 63 -18.19 5.08 -28.67
CA ASP A 63 -18.81 4.44 -29.83
C ASP A 63 -20.34 4.69 -29.88
N ALA A 64 -20.99 4.66 -28.71
CA ALA A 64 -22.42 4.96 -28.64
C ALA A 64 -22.72 6.43 -28.94
N LEU A 65 -21.88 7.35 -28.46
CA LEU A 65 -22.01 8.77 -28.75
C LEU A 65 -21.83 9.07 -30.24
N ASP A 66 -20.83 8.44 -30.88
CA ASP A 66 -20.59 8.54 -32.32
C ASP A 66 -21.75 7.96 -33.15
N ALA A 67 -22.42 6.93 -32.63
CA ALA A 67 -23.64 6.36 -33.20
C ALA A 67 -24.91 7.18 -32.90
N GLY A 68 -24.80 8.33 -32.21
CA GLY A 68 -25.93 9.19 -31.83
C GLY A 68 -26.85 8.57 -30.76
N ARG A 69 -26.35 7.61 -29.98
CA ARG A 69 -27.10 6.90 -28.93
C ARG A 69 -26.66 7.38 -27.55
N ILE A 70 -27.64 7.61 -26.68
CA ILE A 70 -27.40 7.88 -25.25
C ILE A 70 -27.56 6.56 -24.50
N LEU A 71 -26.53 6.16 -23.77
CA LEU A 71 -26.53 4.96 -22.96
C LEU A 71 -26.96 5.27 -21.53
N ALA A 72 -27.88 4.49 -20.98
CA ALA A 72 -28.15 4.55 -19.55
C ALA A 72 -26.87 4.21 -18.75
N PRO A 73 -26.60 4.88 -17.61
CA PRO A 73 -27.48 5.82 -16.90
C PRO A 73 -27.36 7.29 -17.34
N ALA A 74 -26.52 7.62 -18.33
CA ALA A 74 -26.45 8.96 -18.88
C ALA A 74 -27.79 9.37 -19.52
N ARG A 75 -28.18 10.64 -19.36
CA ARG A 75 -29.45 11.16 -19.88
C ARG A 75 -29.24 12.17 -20.99
N THR A 76 -28.05 12.78 -21.04
CA THR A 76 -27.68 13.79 -22.01
C THR A 76 -26.35 13.44 -22.68
N THR A 77 -26.05 14.10 -23.81
CA THR A 77 -24.75 14.00 -24.47
C THR A 77 -23.61 14.54 -23.60
N ALA A 78 -23.87 15.57 -22.80
CA ALA A 78 -22.90 16.10 -21.83
C ALA A 78 -22.53 15.07 -20.75
N ASP A 79 -23.51 14.28 -20.28
CA ASP A 79 -23.25 13.18 -19.34
C ASP A 79 -22.37 12.11 -19.99
N MET A 80 -22.63 11.77 -21.26
CA MET A 80 -21.81 10.81 -22.02
C MET A 80 -20.35 11.27 -22.08
N HIS A 81 -20.10 12.54 -22.45
CA HIS A 81 -18.75 13.11 -22.44
C HIS A 81 -18.09 13.04 -21.07
N THR A 82 -18.85 13.32 -20.00
CA THR A 82 -18.37 13.25 -18.63
C THR A 82 -17.96 11.83 -18.25
N VAL A 83 -18.72 10.81 -18.65
CA VAL A 83 -18.33 9.41 -18.44
C VAL A 83 -17.05 9.09 -19.19
N ILE A 84 -16.93 9.49 -20.46
CA ILE A 84 -15.73 9.25 -21.28
C ILE A 84 -14.50 9.88 -20.64
N THR A 85 -14.58 11.14 -20.20
CA THR A 85 -13.44 11.82 -19.56
C THR A 85 -13.11 11.21 -18.22
N ASN A 86 -14.10 10.93 -17.36
CA ASN A 86 -13.89 10.30 -16.06
C ASN A 86 -13.26 8.91 -16.20
N SER A 87 -13.79 8.04 -17.06
CA SER A 87 -13.22 6.72 -17.30
C SER A 87 -11.78 6.81 -17.83
N THR A 88 -11.47 7.82 -18.65
CA THR A 88 -10.09 8.05 -19.12
C THR A 88 -9.17 8.46 -17.97
N VAL A 89 -9.60 9.45 -17.16
CA VAL A 89 -8.82 9.95 -16.02
C VAL A 89 -8.61 8.85 -14.99
N ASP A 90 -9.66 8.11 -14.63
CA ASP A 90 -9.59 6.99 -13.69
C ASP A 90 -8.66 5.89 -14.18
N GLY A 91 -8.72 5.56 -15.48
CA GLY A 91 -7.83 4.60 -16.13
C GLY A 91 -6.35 5.01 -16.06
N VAL A 92 -6.04 6.29 -16.28
CA VAL A 92 -4.68 6.81 -16.17
C VAL A 92 -4.21 6.86 -14.72
N LEU A 93 -5.04 7.38 -13.81
CA LEU A 93 -4.70 7.53 -12.39
C LEU A 93 -4.44 6.17 -11.74
N ILE A 94 -5.24 5.15 -12.03
CA ILE A 94 -5.02 3.82 -11.46
C ILE A 94 -3.71 3.18 -11.96
N ALA A 95 -3.38 3.34 -13.24
CA ALA A 95 -2.12 2.86 -13.80
C ALA A 95 -0.92 3.54 -13.14
N LEU A 96 -0.99 4.87 -12.97
CA LEU A 96 0.05 5.65 -12.30
C LEU A 96 0.22 5.23 -10.83
N PHE A 97 -0.87 5.08 -10.07
CA PHE A 97 -0.78 4.65 -8.69
C PHE A 97 -0.26 3.22 -8.54
N LEU A 98 -0.66 2.29 -9.42
CA LEU A 98 -0.12 0.92 -9.42
C LEU A 98 1.39 0.93 -9.67
N LEU A 99 1.88 1.73 -10.62
CA LEU A 99 3.31 1.89 -10.87
C LEU A 99 4.03 2.40 -9.61
N LEU A 100 3.51 3.45 -8.98
CA LEU A 100 4.10 4.02 -7.78
C LEU A 100 4.16 3.00 -6.63
N VAL A 101 3.07 2.26 -6.39
CA VAL A 101 3.05 1.20 -5.37
C VAL A 101 4.05 0.10 -5.72
N ALA A 102 4.17 -0.31 -6.99
CA ALA A 102 5.14 -1.31 -7.41
C ALA A 102 6.58 -0.88 -7.10
N VAL A 103 6.93 0.39 -7.35
CA VAL A 103 8.25 0.95 -7.02
C VAL A 103 8.50 0.91 -5.51
N VAL A 104 7.52 1.31 -4.70
CA VAL A 104 7.67 1.31 -3.24
C VAL A 104 7.87 -0.12 -2.71
N ILE A 105 7.10 -1.09 -3.19
CA ILE A 105 7.24 -2.50 -2.82
C ILE A 105 8.60 -3.05 -3.27
N GLY A 106 9.04 -2.70 -4.48
CA GLY A 106 10.38 -3.04 -4.97
C GLY A 106 11.48 -2.51 -4.06
N ASN A 107 11.38 -1.26 -3.63
CA ASN A 107 12.33 -0.68 -2.68
C ASN A 107 12.29 -1.39 -1.31
N ALA A 108 11.09 -1.67 -0.78
CA ALA A 108 10.95 -2.42 0.46
C ALA A 108 11.59 -3.82 0.36
N ALA A 109 11.39 -4.53 -0.74
CA ALA A 109 12.01 -5.82 -1.00
C ALA A 109 13.54 -5.73 -1.04
N VAL A 110 14.10 -4.71 -1.72
CA VAL A 110 15.56 -4.45 -1.73
C VAL A 110 16.09 -4.23 -0.33
N VAL A 111 15.41 -3.44 0.50
CA VAL A 111 15.83 -3.20 1.89
C VAL A 111 15.75 -4.48 2.71
N CYS A 112 14.68 -5.27 2.61
CA CYS A 112 14.56 -6.57 3.28
C CYS A 112 15.69 -7.53 2.88
N VAL A 113 15.98 -7.66 1.58
CA VAL A 113 17.09 -8.51 1.09
C VAL A 113 18.44 -8.02 1.60
N ARG A 114 18.67 -6.70 1.63
CA ARG A 114 19.90 -6.13 2.19
C ARG A 114 20.02 -6.40 3.69
N ALA A 115 18.94 -6.26 4.45
CA ALA A 115 18.93 -6.52 5.89
C ALA A 115 19.18 -7.99 6.24
N ILE A 116 18.64 -8.92 5.44
CA ILE A 116 18.90 -10.37 5.60
C ILE A 116 20.35 -10.72 5.22
N ARG A 117 20.92 -10.04 4.22
CA ARG A 117 22.30 -10.27 3.75
C ARG A 117 23.38 -9.59 4.60
N SER A 118 23.04 -8.59 5.41
CA SER A 118 23.97 -7.91 6.30
C SER A 118 24.09 -8.65 7.64
N ALA A 119 25.29 -9.08 8.00
CA ALA A 119 25.60 -9.65 9.32
C ALA A 119 25.57 -8.61 10.47
N THR A 120 25.37 -7.33 10.13
CA THR A 120 25.42 -6.20 11.06
C THR A 120 24.11 -5.40 10.94
N PRO A 121 23.44 -5.04 12.04
CA PRO A 121 22.21 -4.24 11.99
C PRO A 121 22.44 -2.91 11.26
N LEU A 122 21.49 -2.53 10.41
CA LEU A 122 21.50 -1.23 9.74
C LEU A 122 21.54 -0.09 10.78
N PRO A 123 22.23 1.03 10.50
CA PRO A 123 22.39 2.11 11.47
C PRO A 123 21.05 2.78 11.81
N THR A 124 20.65 2.65 13.07
CA THR A 124 19.46 3.30 13.66
C THR A 124 19.85 4.65 14.27
N ASN A 125 18.96 5.65 14.20
CA ASN A 125 19.15 6.96 14.87
C ASN A 125 18.65 6.97 16.33
N GLU A 126 18.22 5.81 16.84
CA GLU A 126 17.81 5.65 18.23
C GLU A 126 19.06 5.48 19.08
N ALA A 127 19.16 6.27 20.15
CA ALA A 127 20.22 6.11 21.14
C ALA A 127 20.14 4.69 21.75
N PRO A 128 21.28 4.08 22.12
CA PRO A 128 21.29 2.79 22.79
C PRO A 128 20.33 2.78 23.98
N TYR A 129 19.55 1.71 24.13
CA TYR A 129 18.70 1.54 25.30
C TYR A 129 19.57 1.60 26.56
N VAL A 130 19.35 2.62 27.38
CA VAL A 130 19.95 2.76 28.71
C VAL A 130 18.85 2.55 29.73
N GLU A 131 19.04 1.56 30.60
CA GLU A 131 18.14 1.29 31.72
C GLU A 131 18.04 2.55 32.60
N SER A 132 16.81 3.02 32.83
CA SER A 132 16.55 4.17 33.69
C SER A 132 16.90 3.80 35.13
N ARG A 133 18.01 4.32 35.65
CA ARG A 133 18.39 4.22 37.08
C ARG A 133 17.67 5.25 37.96
N ILE A 134 16.55 5.79 37.50
CA ILE A 134 15.71 6.68 38.31
C ILE A 134 14.69 5.78 39.01
N ASP A 135 14.94 5.47 40.27
CA ASP A 135 13.91 4.96 41.16
C ASP A 135 12.83 6.03 41.27
N ALA A 136 11.61 5.73 40.82
CA ALA A 136 10.46 6.57 41.08
C ALA A 136 10.27 6.62 42.61
N PRO A 137 10.26 7.81 43.25
CA PRO A 137 10.13 7.89 44.69
C PRO A 137 8.76 7.33 45.09
N GLY A 138 8.74 6.12 45.67
CA GLY A 138 7.53 5.49 46.21
C GLY A 138 7.33 4.00 45.91
N GLN A 139 8.12 3.37 45.04
CA GLN A 139 8.04 1.91 44.85
C GLN A 139 8.99 1.20 45.82
N ALA A 140 8.42 0.62 46.87
CA ALA A 140 9.16 -0.25 47.78
C ALA A 140 9.82 -1.38 46.98
N ALA A 141 11.10 -1.63 47.26
CA ALA A 141 11.88 -2.70 46.64
C ALA A 141 11.20 -4.05 46.93
N GLU A 142 10.42 -4.56 45.97
CA GLU A 142 9.97 -5.95 46.02
C GLU A 142 11.18 -6.85 45.74
N PRO A 143 11.46 -7.86 46.59
CA PRO A 143 12.54 -8.80 46.34
C PRO A 143 12.23 -9.60 45.09
N LEU A 144 13.18 -9.60 44.15
CA LEU A 144 13.13 -10.34 42.89
C LEU A 144 12.86 -11.83 43.15
N ALA A 145 11.69 -12.30 42.75
CA ALA A 145 11.34 -13.71 42.75
C ALA A 145 12.21 -14.44 41.70
N GLY A 146 13.26 -15.11 42.16
CA GLY A 146 14.13 -15.90 41.29
C GLY A 146 15.53 -16.19 41.84
N ALA A 147 15.96 -15.52 42.91
CA ALA A 147 17.27 -15.75 43.49
C ALA A 147 17.26 -16.81 44.61
N ARG A 148 16.81 -18.05 44.33
CA ARG A 148 17.20 -19.24 45.11
C ARG A 148 17.24 -20.50 44.25
N SER A 149 18.42 -21.15 44.34
CA SER A 149 18.92 -22.45 43.85
C SER A 149 19.02 -22.65 42.36
#